data_AF-A0A522SHS5-F1
#
_entry.id   AF-A0A522SHS5-F1
#
_cell.length_a   1.000
_cell.length_b   1.000
_cell.length_c   1.000
_cell.angle_alpha   90.00
_cell.angle_beta   90.00
_cell.angle_gamma   90.00
#
_symmetry.space_group_name_H-M   'P 1'
#
loop_
_entity.id
_entity.type
_entity.pdbx_description
1 polymer ?
#
loop_
_entity_poly.entity_id
_entity_poly.type
_entity_poly.pdbx_seq_one_letter_code
_entity_poly.pdbx_strand_id
1 'polypeptide(L)'
;MANQWHVDWLKEGVIRWNRRRKKVTFAPDLSGIRFFDLLPPDFRDNPKTSHYFEKIDLSDANLASADLSSLNFARALFSHANLSFADLSKSNFQGADFTRANFQGATVQNAYLQNALFYESEIGDALLEGSDVSEAVFIGARIGDRQRGTVALAKARVFSSWEGYIEDKRRHRQLNYADSAQKLPKPDERTRKNRYDVYFGTNRLPKFERGALVDFSGNGAVNLSYGICEVIVPEGHRIGSLGSPMWKRLLNRQDNRLRIDNLIALNRELFWDAVKTVAAKMRIAERPTVFVHGYNSTFQDAVLRAAQIGYDLGLGQGIGLFSWPSKGSLFEYSADEAAAEASKYLLADFLEQFVIDSSQNGVNVISHSMGCRCLLGALEVLANGRKRV
;
A
#
# COMPACT_ATOMS: atom_id res chain seq x y z
N MET A 1 -20.19 25.15 14.14
CA MET A 1 -20.61 25.59 12.81
C MET A 1 -19.35 25.62 11.97
N ALA A 2 -19.34 24.91 10.85
CA ALA A 2 -18.14 24.69 10.04
C ALA A 2 -17.43 26.00 9.67
N ASN A 3 -16.10 25.96 9.61
CA ASN A 3 -15.30 27.08 9.15
C ASN A 3 -15.48 27.24 7.64
N GLN A 4 -15.94 28.41 7.20
CA GLN A 4 -16.30 28.66 5.80
C GLN A 4 -15.13 28.43 4.83
N TRP A 5 -13.89 28.77 5.20
CA TRP A 5 -12.73 28.53 4.34
C TRP A 5 -12.44 27.04 4.14
N HIS A 6 -12.65 26.22 5.17
CA HIS A 6 -12.52 24.77 5.04
C HIS A 6 -13.61 24.19 4.13
N VAL A 7 -14.84 24.68 4.27
CA VAL A 7 -15.95 24.29 3.39
C VAL A 7 -15.63 24.65 1.93
N ASP A 8 -15.16 25.87 1.68
CA ASP A 8 -14.85 26.32 0.32
C ASP A 8 -13.68 25.55 -0.29
N TRP A 9 -12.65 25.25 0.50
CA TRP A 9 -11.56 24.36 0.07
C TRP A 9 -12.01 22.95 -0.29
N LEU A 10 -13.04 22.45 0.39
CA LEU A 10 -13.59 21.12 0.12
C LEU A 10 -14.47 21.14 -1.16
N LYS A 11 -15.17 22.24 -1.43
CA LYS A 11 -15.91 22.46 -2.70
C LYS A 11 -15.00 22.51 -3.93
N GLU A 12 -13.72 22.83 -3.77
CA GLU A 12 -12.73 22.75 -4.86
C GLU A 12 -12.45 21.29 -5.31
N GLY A 13 -12.93 20.30 -4.56
CA GLY A 13 -12.85 18.89 -4.90
C GLY A 13 -11.81 18.10 -4.11
N VAL A 14 -12.08 16.80 -3.92
CA VAL A 14 -11.30 15.90 -3.06
C VAL A 14 -9.82 15.80 -3.45
N ILE A 15 -9.50 15.88 -4.74
CA ILE A 15 -8.09 15.88 -5.20
C ILE A 15 -7.33 17.09 -4.66
N ARG A 16 -7.93 18.29 -4.74
CA ARG A 16 -7.30 19.53 -4.27
C ARG A 16 -7.26 19.57 -2.75
N TRP A 17 -8.34 19.17 -2.10
CA TRP A 17 -8.41 18.97 -0.66
C TRP A 17 -7.27 18.06 -0.16
N ASN A 18 -7.16 16.84 -0.67
CA ASN A 18 -6.12 15.88 -0.29
C ASN A 18 -4.70 16.41 -0.58
N ARG A 19 -4.51 17.16 -1.68
CA ARG A 19 -3.22 17.80 -1.98
C ARG A 19 -2.87 18.88 -0.94
N ARG A 20 -3.85 19.67 -0.51
CA ARG A 20 -3.68 20.70 0.53
C ARG A 20 -3.34 20.05 1.86
N ARG A 21 -4.06 18.99 2.23
CA ARG A 21 -3.76 18.17 3.42
C ARG A 21 -2.32 17.70 3.45
N LYS A 22 -1.76 17.24 2.31
CA LYS A 22 -0.35 16.81 2.21
C LYS A 22 0.69 17.92 2.44
N LYS A 23 0.32 19.19 2.26
CA LYS A 23 1.24 20.34 2.30
C LYS A 23 1.11 21.19 3.54
N VAL A 24 -0.06 21.18 4.15
CA VAL A 24 -0.40 22.05 5.28
C VAL A 24 -1.03 21.18 6.37
N THR A 25 -0.42 21.18 7.54
CA THR A 25 -1.00 20.58 8.73
C THR A 25 -2.01 21.57 9.31
N PHE A 26 -3.30 21.24 9.18
CA PHE A 26 -4.39 21.97 9.82
C PHE A 26 -5.48 20.99 10.23
N ALA A 27 -6.19 21.27 11.32
CA ALA A 27 -7.34 20.50 11.78
C ALA A 27 -8.62 21.13 11.18
N PRO A 28 -9.27 20.50 10.19
CA PRO A 28 -10.41 21.12 9.55
C PRO A 28 -11.64 21.11 10.45
N ASP A 29 -12.18 22.29 10.76
CA ASP A 29 -13.53 22.40 11.29
C ASP A 29 -14.58 22.32 10.19
N LEU A 30 -15.25 21.18 10.12
CA LEU A 30 -16.36 20.83 9.24
C LEU A 30 -17.62 20.48 10.07
N SER A 31 -17.72 21.01 11.30
CA SER A 31 -18.84 20.69 12.20
C SER A 31 -20.21 21.12 11.65
N GLY A 32 -21.20 20.24 11.75
CA GLY A 32 -22.58 20.50 11.33
C GLY A 32 -22.79 20.57 9.81
N ILE A 33 -21.77 20.30 9.00
CA ILE A 33 -21.92 20.37 7.55
C ILE A 33 -22.73 19.19 7.01
N ARG A 34 -23.48 19.42 5.93
CA ARG A 34 -24.10 18.34 5.14
C ARG A 34 -23.25 18.07 3.91
N PHE A 35 -22.62 16.90 3.86
CA PHE A 35 -21.72 16.54 2.75
C PHE A 35 -22.46 16.38 1.42
N PHE A 36 -23.77 16.09 1.45
CA PHE A 36 -24.58 16.06 0.23
C PHE A 36 -24.57 17.41 -0.51
N ASP A 37 -24.57 18.52 0.22
CA ASP A 37 -24.56 19.88 -0.36
C ASP A 37 -23.22 20.22 -1.05
N LEU A 38 -22.17 19.48 -0.70
CA LEU A 38 -20.84 19.61 -1.30
C LEU A 38 -20.67 18.81 -2.60
N LEU A 39 -21.63 17.94 -2.95
CA LEU A 39 -21.60 17.24 -4.22
C LEU A 39 -21.86 18.23 -5.37
N PRO A 40 -21.00 18.24 -6.40
CA PRO A 40 -21.35 18.90 -7.66
C PRO A 40 -22.62 18.28 -8.25
N PRO A 41 -23.42 19.04 -9.03
CA PRO A 41 -24.69 18.57 -9.58
C PRO A 41 -24.61 17.17 -10.23
N ASP A 42 -23.55 16.92 -11.01
CA ASP A 42 -23.32 15.65 -11.73
C ASP A 42 -23.18 14.42 -10.83
N PHE A 43 -22.95 14.61 -9.53
CA PHE A 43 -22.77 13.51 -8.56
C PHE A 43 -23.97 13.33 -7.62
N ARG A 44 -25.01 14.17 -7.74
CA ARG A 44 -26.20 14.14 -6.86
C ARG A 44 -27.23 13.10 -7.24
N ASP A 45 -27.22 12.62 -8.48
CA ASP A 45 -28.18 11.61 -8.96
C ASP A 45 -27.93 10.25 -8.31
N ASN A 46 -26.66 9.89 -8.10
CA ASN A 46 -26.24 8.60 -7.52
C ASN A 46 -25.17 8.80 -6.42
N PRO A 47 -25.51 9.45 -5.29
CA PRO A 47 -24.54 9.85 -4.27
C PRO A 47 -23.87 8.66 -3.57
N LYS A 48 -24.56 7.52 -3.48
CA LYS A 48 -24.07 6.27 -2.84
C LYS A 48 -23.09 5.46 -3.68
N THR A 49 -23.07 5.66 -5.00
CA THR A 49 -22.13 4.99 -5.91
C THR A 49 -21.15 5.97 -6.55
N SER A 50 -21.34 7.28 -6.32
CA SER A 50 -20.40 8.33 -6.71
C SER A 50 -19.03 8.08 -6.12
N HIS A 51 -17.98 8.27 -6.92
CA HIS A 51 -16.59 8.18 -6.45
C HIS A 51 -16.07 9.52 -5.88
N TYR A 52 -16.92 10.55 -5.74
CA TYR A 52 -16.48 11.91 -5.43
C TYR A 52 -15.74 12.02 -4.09
N PHE A 53 -16.27 11.40 -3.03
CA PHE A 53 -15.65 11.41 -1.69
C PHE A 53 -14.77 10.18 -1.38
N GLU A 54 -14.53 9.30 -2.35
CA GLU A 54 -13.64 8.18 -2.11
C GLU A 54 -12.22 8.63 -1.79
N LYS A 55 -11.61 7.98 -0.79
CA LYS A 55 -10.24 8.27 -0.34
C LYS A 55 -10.01 9.72 0.11
N ILE A 56 -11.06 10.45 0.48
CA ILE A 56 -10.90 11.77 1.08
C ILE A 56 -10.11 11.66 2.39
N ASP A 57 -9.15 12.56 2.61
CA ASP A 57 -8.40 12.69 3.86
C ASP A 57 -9.12 13.68 4.77
N LEU A 58 -9.96 13.17 5.67
CA LEU A 58 -10.65 13.89 6.74
C LEU A 58 -10.01 13.62 8.11
N SER A 59 -8.74 13.20 8.14
CA SER A 59 -8.02 12.98 9.41
C SER A 59 -7.99 14.28 10.23
N ASP A 60 -8.00 14.20 11.55
CA ASP A 60 -7.99 15.35 12.48
C ASP A 60 -9.17 16.34 12.29
N ALA A 61 -10.17 16.01 11.46
CA ALA A 61 -11.28 16.92 11.20
C ALA A 61 -12.27 16.92 12.36
N ASN A 62 -12.73 18.11 12.74
CA ASN A 62 -13.92 18.25 13.54
C ASN A 62 -15.15 18.10 12.64
N LEU A 63 -15.79 16.94 12.70
CA LEU A 63 -17.01 16.57 11.97
C LEU A 63 -18.20 16.44 12.93
N ALA A 64 -18.12 17.06 14.13
CA ALA A 64 -19.18 16.98 15.11
C ALA A 64 -20.52 17.43 14.50
N SER A 65 -21.56 16.62 14.68
CA SER A 65 -22.91 16.84 14.13
C SER A 65 -22.98 16.97 12.60
N ALA A 66 -21.94 16.57 11.86
CA ALA A 66 -21.98 16.57 10.39
C ALA A 66 -22.92 15.47 9.85
N ASP A 67 -23.55 15.74 8.73
CA ASP A 67 -24.36 14.79 7.96
C ASP A 67 -23.51 14.23 6.81
N LEU A 68 -23.05 13.00 7.00
CA LEU A 68 -22.33 12.16 6.04
C LEU A 68 -23.24 11.05 5.50
N SER A 69 -24.56 11.14 5.68
CA SER A 69 -25.49 10.04 5.39
C SER A 69 -25.72 9.83 3.89
N SER A 70 -26.02 8.60 3.50
CA SER A 70 -26.32 8.19 2.12
C SER A 70 -25.29 8.59 1.04
N LEU A 71 -24.00 8.52 1.38
CA LEU A 71 -22.87 8.91 0.53
C LEU A 71 -21.82 7.79 0.44
N ASN A 72 -20.87 7.93 -0.49
CA ASN A 72 -19.75 7.01 -0.64
C ASN A 72 -18.42 7.63 -0.18
N PHE A 73 -17.90 7.11 0.93
CA PHE A 73 -16.62 7.44 1.55
C PHE A 73 -15.69 6.22 1.59
N ALA A 74 -15.82 5.29 0.65
CA ALA A 74 -14.97 4.10 0.61
C ALA A 74 -13.48 4.50 0.65
N ARG A 75 -12.73 3.84 1.55
CA ARG A 75 -11.30 4.05 1.79
C ARG A 75 -10.92 5.48 2.22
N ALA A 76 -11.87 6.28 2.71
CA ALA A 76 -11.58 7.58 3.30
C ALA A 76 -10.78 7.44 4.61
N LEU A 77 -10.05 8.50 4.95
CA LEU A 77 -9.24 8.58 6.17
C LEU A 77 -9.92 9.52 7.16
N PHE A 78 -10.24 8.99 8.34
CA PHE A 78 -10.84 9.70 9.47
C PHE A 78 -9.99 9.56 10.73
N SER A 79 -8.68 9.30 10.57
CA SER A 79 -7.78 9.13 11.70
C SER A 79 -7.85 10.37 12.60
N HIS A 80 -8.07 10.21 13.91
CA HIS A 80 -8.25 11.31 14.87
C HIS A 80 -9.44 12.25 14.61
N ALA A 81 -10.38 11.90 13.73
CA ALA A 81 -11.53 12.75 13.47
C ALA A 81 -12.51 12.76 14.65
N ASN A 82 -13.11 13.91 14.92
CA ASN A 82 -14.24 14.01 15.84
C ASN A 82 -15.55 13.84 15.07
N LEU A 83 -16.18 12.67 15.16
CA LEU A 83 -17.47 12.33 14.56
C LEU A 83 -18.62 12.37 15.59
N SER A 84 -18.42 13.03 16.74
CA SER A 84 -19.44 13.07 17.80
C SER A 84 -20.77 13.60 17.26
N PHE A 85 -21.86 12.87 17.49
CA PHE A 85 -23.22 13.21 17.01
C PHE A 85 -23.39 13.33 15.49
N ALA A 86 -22.41 12.87 14.69
CA ALA A 86 -22.53 12.87 13.24
C ALA A 86 -23.51 11.80 12.75
N ASP A 87 -24.15 12.03 11.60
CA ASP A 87 -24.96 11.05 10.90
C ASP A 87 -24.17 10.40 9.76
N LEU A 88 -23.82 9.14 9.94
CA LEU A 88 -23.10 8.28 8.99
C LEU A 88 -24.04 7.22 8.37
N SER A 89 -25.35 7.34 8.58
CA SER A 89 -26.30 6.28 8.22
C SER A 89 -26.35 6.01 6.71
N LYS A 90 -26.51 4.73 6.35
CA LYS A 90 -26.69 4.27 4.96
C LYS A 90 -25.54 4.61 4.00
N SER A 91 -24.39 5.03 4.50
CA SER A 91 -23.22 5.41 3.73
C SER A 91 -22.24 4.26 3.55
N ASN A 92 -21.43 4.34 2.50
CA ASN A 92 -20.36 3.39 2.24
C ASN A 92 -19.04 3.88 2.84
N PHE A 93 -18.51 3.13 3.80
CA PHE A 93 -17.22 3.35 4.47
C PHE A 93 -16.33 2.11 4.35
N GLN A 94 -16.53 1.28 3.31
CA GLN A 94 -15.73 0.10 3.09
C GLN A 94 -14.23 0.44 3.05
N GLY A 95 -13.44 -0.21 3.90
CA GLY A 95 -12.00 0.00 4.02
C GLY A 95 -11.57 1.38 4.54
N ALA A 96 -12.48 2.14 5.16
CA ALA A 96 -12.14 3.42 5.78
C ALA A 96 -11.28 3.24 7.04
N ASP A 97 -10.44 4.24 7.32
CA ASP A 97 -9.60 4.28 8.51
C ASP A 97 -10.19 5.22 9.56
N PHE A 98 -10.66 4.67 10.68
CA PHE A 98 -11.21 5.40 11.83
C PHE A 98 -10.30 5.34 13.05
N THR A 99 -8.99 5.18 12.84
CA THR A 99 -7.99 5.16 13.92
C THR A 99 -8.17 6.35 14.85
N ARG A 100 -8.43 6.10 16.13
CA ARG A 100 -8.61 7.13 17.18
C ARG A 100 -9.71 8.15 16.88
N ALA A 101 -10.68 7.79 16.04
CA ALA A 101 -11.85 8.62 15.82
C ALA A 101 -12.83 8.55 17.00
N ASN A 102 -13.51 9.66 17.27
CA ASN A 102 -14.55 9.76 18.30
C ASN A 102 -15.94 9.64 17.67
N PHE A 103 -16.72 8.61 18.02
CA PHE A 103 -18.10 8.39 17.55
C PHE A 103 -19.15 8.59 18.66
N GLN A 104 -18.85 9.35 19.71
CA GLN A 104 -19.79 9.61 20.79
C GLN A 104 -21.15 10.11 20.25
N GLY A 105 -22.21 9.33 20.47
CA GLY A 105 -23.56 9.64 20.01
C GLY A 105 -23.75 9.69 18.49
N ALA A 106 -22.80 9.17 17.70
CA ALA A 106 -22.92 9.15 16.25
C ALA A 106 -23.94 8.10 15.79
N THR A 107 -24.70 8.42 14.73
CA THR A 107 -25.62 7.47 14.08
C THR A 107 -24.90 6.80 12.93
N VAL A 108 -24.71 5.48 12.99
CA VAL A 108 -23.97 4.71 11.96
C VAL A 108 -24.86 3.62 11.37
N GLN A 109 -26.18 3.72 11.55
CA GLN A 109 -27.16 2.69 11.21
C GLN A 109 -27.16 2.37 9.70
N ASN A 110 -27.26 1.10 9.35
CA ASN A 110 -27.27 0.60 7.97
C ASN A 110 -26.07 1.04 7.12
N ALA A 111 -24.95 1.42 7.75
CA ALA A 111 -23.73 1.78 7.04
C ALA A 111 -22.96 0.53 6.60
N TYR A 112 -22.19 0.65 5.52
CA TYR A 112 -21.30 -0.40 5.02
C TYR A 112 -19.88 -0.14 5.54
N LEU A 113 -19.42 -0.93 6.49
CA LEU A 113 -18.15 -0.75 7.22
C LEU A 113 -17.19 -1.92 6.97
N GLN A 114 -17.39 -2.68 5.90
CA GLN A 114 -16.60 -3.88 5.68
C GLN A 114 -15.12 -3.53 5.52
N ASN A 115 -14.25 -4.30 6.15
CA ASN A 115 -12.79 -4.05 6.17
C ASN A 115 -12.36 -2.68 6.77
N ALA A 116 -13.25 -1.95 7.44
CA ALA A 116 -12.88 -0.70 8.09
C ALA A 116 -11.99 -0.95 9.32
N LEU A 117 -11.10 0.01 9.62
CA LEU A 117 -10.17 -0.07 10.75
C LEU A 117 -10.61 0.85 11.89
N PHE A 118 -10.76 0.28 13.08
CA PHE A 118 -11.13 0.95 14.33
C PHE A 118 -10.03 0.73 15.37
N TYR A 119 -8.86 1.35 15.17
CA TYR A 119 -7.75 1.28 16.14
C TYR A 119 -7.88 2.37 17.20
N GLU A 120 -8.03 2.01 18.47
CA GLU A 120 -8.20 2.94 19.61
C GLU A 120 -9.34 3.97 19.42
N SER A 121 -10.37 3.63 18.64
CA SER A 121 -11.53 4.50 18.40
C SER A 121 -12.55 4.42 19.54
N GLU A 122 -13.31 5.49 19.75
CA GLU A 122 -14.38 5.56 20.75
C GLU A 122 -15.74 5.31 20.09
N ILE A 123 -16.27 4.08 20.18
CA ILE A 123 -17.53 3.67 19.50
C ILE A 123 -18.65 3.29 20.48
N GLY A 124 -18.42 3.43 21.79
CA GLY A 124 -19.30 2.88 22.83
C GLY A 124 -20.71 3.45 22.87
N ASP A 125 -20.93 4.64 22.30
CA ASP A 125 -22.23 5.30 22.25
C ASP A 125 -22.80 5.40 20.82
N ALA A 126 -22.13 4.81 19.82
CA ALA A 126 -22.55 4.88 18.44
C ALA A 126 -23.70 3.91 18.12
N LEU A 127 -24.66 4.32 17.29
CA LEU A 127 -25.78 3.49 16.88
C LEU A 127 -25.43 2.69 15.61
N LEU A 128 -25.11 1.40 15.76
CA LEU A 128 -24.65 0.51 14.66
C LEU A 128 -25.74 -0.44 14.13
N GLU A 129 -27.02 -0.18 14.39
CA GLU A 129 -28.10 -1.10 14.01
C GLU A 129 -28.18 -1.27 12.49
N GLY A 130 -28.20 -2.52 12.02
CA GLY A 130 -28.26 -2.86 10.59
C GLY A 130 -26.97 -2.61 9.82
N SER A 131 -25.90 -2.13 10.46
CA SER A 131 -24.63 -1.85 9.79
C SER A 131 -23.87 -3.14 9.48
N ASP A 132 -23.27 -3.20 8.30
CA ASP A 132 -22.43 -4.33 7.91
C ASP A 132 -20.98 -4.07 8.32
N VAL A 133 -20.56 -4.68 9.43
CA VAL A 133 -19.20 -4.60 9.96
C VAL A 133 -18.38 -5.86 9.62
N SER A 134 -18.76 -6.60 8.58
CA SER A 134 -18.04 -7.80 8.13
C SER A 134 -16.57 -7.51 7.85
N GLU A 135 -15.67 -8.31 8.44
CA GLU A 135 -14.21 -8.14 8.32
C GLU A 135 -13.67 -6.79 8.83
N ALA A 136 -14.49 -5.96 9.48
CA ALA A 136 -14.01 -4.77 10.16
C ALA A 136 -13.09 -5.18 11.32
N VAL A 137 -12.05 -4.39 11.56
CA VAL A 137 -11.01 -4.70 12.54
C VAL A 137 -11.05 -3.67 13.66
N PHE A 138 -11.41 -4.12 14.86
CA PHE A 138 -11.44 -3.32 16.08
C PHE A 138 -10.22 -3.68 16.92
N ILE A 139 -9.34 -2.73 17.20
CA ILE A 139 -8.10 -2.97 17.94
C ILE A 139 -8.02 -1.94 19.07
N GLY A 140 -8.15 -2.35 20.32
CA GLY A 140 -8.19 -1.42 21.45
C GLY A 140 -9.37 -0.43 21.40
N ALA A 141 -10.37 -0.68 20.54
CA ALA A 141 -11.54 0.18 20.42
C ALA A 141 -12.41 0.11 21.68
N ARG A 142 -12.95 1.24 22.12
CA ARG A 142 -13.88 1.31 23.25
C ARG A 142 -15.28 0.94 22.78
N ILE A 143 -15.61 -0.35 22.83
CA ILE A 143 -16.92 -0.91 22.44
C ILE A 143 -17.83 -0.97 23.66
N GLY A 144 -19.01 -0.37 23.56
CA GLY A 144 -20.04 -0.38 24.60
C GLY A 144 -20.93 -1.62 24.51
N ASP A 145 -21.68 -1.90 25.58
CA ASP A 145 -22.48 -3.13 25.66
C ASP A 145 -23.56 -3.23 24.58
N ARG A 146 -24.09 -2.08 24.12
CA ARG A 146 -25.09 -2.01 23.05
C ARG A 146 -24.52 -2.44 21.69
N GLN A 147 -23.25 -2.18 21.43
CA GLN A 147 -22.60 -2.49 20.14
C GLN A 147 -22.07 -3.93 20.11
N ARG A 148 -21.84 -4.55 21.27
CA ARG A 148 -21.31 -5.92 21.35
C ARG A 148 -22.12 -6.92 20.53
N GLY A 149 -23.45 -6.82 20.53
CA GLY A 149 -24.32 -7.70 19.74
C GLY A 149 -24.04 -7.59 18.25
N THR A 150 -24.05 -6.36 17.70
CA THR A 150 -23.76 -6.11 16.28
C THR A 150 -22.34 -6.56 15.91
N VAL A 151 -21.34 -6.21 16.72
CA VAL A 151 -19.94 -6.55 16.44
C VAL A 151 -19.70 -8.07 16.54
N ALA A 152 -20.26 -8.74 17.54
CA ALA A 152 -20.05 -10.17 17.75
C ALA A 152 -20.72 -11.04 16.66
N LEU A 153 -21.87 -10.61 16.14
CA LEU A 153 -22.63 -11.39 15.16
C LEU A 153 -22.09 -11.25 13.72
N ALA A 154 -21.24 -10.25 13.46
CA ALA A 154 -20.99 -9.77 12.10
C ALA A 154 -19.62 -10.15 11.52
N LYS A 155 -18.99 -11.28 11.89
CA LYS A 155 -17.61 -11.63 11.44
C LYS A 155 -16.58 -10.50 11.63
N ALA A 156 -16.86 -9.54 12.52
CA ALA A 156 -15.90 -8.50 12.85
C ALA A 156 -14.79 -9.10 13.72
N ARG A 157 -13.59 -8.56 13.59
CA ARG A 157 -12.41 -9.04 14.29
C ARG A 157 -12.06 -8.05 15.39
N VAL A 158 -12.19 -8.49 16.65
CA VAL A 158 -12.00 -7.63 17.83
C VAL A 158 -10.78 -8.07 18.61
N PHE A 159 -9.89 -7.12 18.89
CA PHE A 159 -8.65 -7.32 19.61
C PHE A 159 -8.52 -6.27 20.71
N SER A 160 -8.04 -6.68 21.88
CA SER A 160 -7.77 -5.76 22.99
C SER A 160 -6.54 -4.89 22.75
N SER A 161 -5.61 -5.34 21.90
CA SER A 161 -4.38 -4.59 21.58
C SER A 161 -3.88 -4.93 20.18
N TRP A 162 -2.95 -4.09 19.69
CA TRP A 162 -2.29 -4.28 18.41
C TRP A 162 -1.50 -5.60 18.37
N GLU A 163 -0.85 -5.97 19.46
CA GLU A 163 -0.13 -7.25 19.58
C GLU A 163 -1.07 -8.43 19.38
N GLY A 164 -2.27 -8.40 19.98
CA GLY A 164 -3.28 -9.44 19.82
C GLY A 164 -3.78 -9.56 18.37
N TYR A 165 -3.98 -8.43 17.69
CA TYR A 165 -4.29 -8.42 16.26
C TYR A 165 -3.16 -9.03 15.42
N ILE A 166 -1.92 -8.67 15.70
CA ILE A 166 -0.75 -9.21 15.00
C ILE A 166 -0.61 -10.71 15.26
N GLU A 167 -0.85 -11.18 16.48
CA GLU A 167 -0.83 -12.60 16.82
C GLU A 167 -1.94 -13.38 16.11
N ASP A 168 -3.17 -12.88 16.10
CA ASP A 168 -4.27 -13.49 15.36
C ASP A 168 -4.00 -13.53 13.86
N LYS A 169 -3.50 -12.42 13.29
CA LYS A 169 -3.05 -12.38 11.90
C LYS A 169 -1.96 -13.41 11.61
N ARG A 170 -1.05 -13.67 12.57
CA ARG A 170 -0.05 -14.74 12.48
C ARG A 170 -0.69 -16.14 12.60
N ARG A 171 -1.66 -16.33 13.49
CA ARG A 171 -2.36 -17.63 13.70
C ARG A 171 -3.29 -17.99 12.54
N HIS A 172 -4.10 -17.06 12.04
CA HIS A 172 -4.88 -17.24 10.81
C HIS A 172 -3.97 -17.51 9.60
N ARG A 173 -2.78 -16.89 9.55
CA ARG A 173 -1.73 -17.21 8.56
C ARG A 173 -1.17 -18.64 8.73
N GLN A 174 -1.12 -19.18 9.95
CA GLN A 174 -0.71 -20.57 10.23
C GLN A 174 -1.83 -21.60 9.97
N LEU A 175 -3.09 -21.28 10.26
CA LEU A 175 -4.25 -22.16 10.04
C LEU A 175 -4.66 -22.21 8.56
N ASN A 176 -4.62 -21.08 7.84
CA ASN A 176 -4.77 -21.08 6.39
C ASN A 176 -3.62 -21.85 5.70
N TYR A 177 -2.44 -21.95 6.32
CA TYR A 177 -1.34 -22.80 5.84
C TYR A 177 -1.70 -24.29 5.81
N ALA A 178 -2.61 -24.74 6.68
CA ALA A 178 -3.05 -26.14 6.75
C ALA A 178 -4.15 -26.47 5.72
N ASP A 179 -5.07 -25.54 5.45
CA ASP A 179 -6.24 -25.76 4.57
C ASP A 179 -6.09 -25.21 3.14
N SER A 180 -5.24 -24.19 2.90
CA SER A 180 -5.02 -23.60 1.57
C SER A 180 -3.68 -23.95 0.97
N ALA A 181 -3.19 -25.17 1.22
CA ALA A 181 -2.06 -25.76 0.53
C ALA A 181 -2.36 -26.01 -0.97
N GLN A 182 -2.62 -24.96 -1.75
CA GLN A 182 -1.91 -24.83 -3.00
C GLN A 182 -0.44 -24.75 -2.62
N LYS A 183 0.20 -25.93 -2.59
CA LYS A 183 1.64 -26.05 -2.54
C LYS A 183 2.19 -25.02 -3.52
N LEU A 184 3.02 -24.10 -3.02
CA LEU A 184 4.03 -23.46 -3.87
C LEU A 184 4.55 -24.56 -4.80
N PRO A 185 4.51 -24.40 -6.13
CA PRO A 185 5.06 -25.40 -7.02
C PRO A 185 6.44 -25.73 -6.47
N LYS A 186 6.66 -27.01 -6.15
CA LYS A 186 7.93 -27.45 -5.60
C LYS A 186 8.99 -26.92 -6.56
N PRO A 187 10.00 -26.16 -6.08
CA PRO A 187 11.05 -25.66 -6.95
C PRO A 187 11.59 -26.86 -7.73
N ASP A 188 11.55 -26.79 -9.05
CA ASP A 188 12.19 -27.82 -9.87
C ASP A 188 13.70 -27.67 -9.65
N GLU A 189 14.26 -28.48 -8.75
CA GLU A 189 15.68 -28.46 -8.39
C GLU A 189 16.58 -28.71 -9.61
N ARG A 190 16.04 -29.23 -10.71
CA ARG A 190 16.78 -29.50 -11.95
C ARG A 190 17.04 -28.25 -12.81
N THR A 191 16.34 -27.13 -12.59
CA THR A 191 16.37 -25.94 -13.48
C THR A 191 16.92 -24.65 -12.88
N ARG A 192 17.41 -24.67 -11.62
CA ARG A 192 17.96 -23.48 -10.92
C ARG A 192 19.35 -23.01 -11.40
N LYS A 193 19.95 -23.64 -12.41
CA LYS A 193 21.24 -23.19 -12.93
C LYS A 193 21.06 -21.81 -13.58
N ASN A 194 21.75 -20.79 -13.06
CA ASN A 194 21.82 -19.43 -13.61
C ASN A 194 20.55 -18.55 -13.46
N ARG A 195 19.68 -18.82 -12.47
CA ARG A 195 18.54 -17.95 -12.14
C ARG A 195 18.82 -17.11 -10.89
N TYR A 196 18.39 -15.85 -10.92
CA TYR A 196 18.53 -14.90 -9.83
C TYR A 196 17.19 -14.23 -9.54
N ASP A 197 16.73 -14.31 -8.29
CA ASP A 197 15.41 -13.86 -7.90
C ASP A 197 15.41 -12.37 -7.50
N VAL A 198 14.47 -11.61 -8.06
CA VAL A 198 14.20 -10.22 -7.71
C VAL A 198 12.81 -10.12 -7.06
N TYR A 199 12.77 -9.86 -5.76
CA TYR A 199 11.56 -9.72 -4.98
C TYR A 199 11.05 -8.28 -5.08
N PHE A 200 10.00 -8.03 -5.86
CA PHE A 200 9.56 -6.67 -6.13
C PHE A 200 8.30 -6.26 -5.35
N GLY A 201 8.28 -5.01 -4.90
CA GLY A 201 7.07 -4.24 -4.62
C GLY A 201 6.97 -3.09 -5.62
N THR A 202 5.79 -2.88 -6.21
CA THR A 202 5.60 -1.84 -7.24
C THR A 202 4.24 -1.20 -7.12
N ASN A 203 4.19 0.13 -7.17
CA ASN A 203 2.94 0.89 -7.31
C ASN A 203 2.73 1.35 -8.75
N ARG A 204 3.31 0.65 -9.72
CA ARG A 204 3.00 0.80 -11.14
C ARG A 204 1.68 0.10 -11.48
N LEU A 205 0.98 0.59 -12.49
CA LEU A 205 -0.24 -0.02 -13.01
C LEU A 205 0.11 -1.31 -13.79
N PRO A 206 -0.46 -2.47 -13.42
CA PRO A 206 -0.19 -3.74 -14.09
C PRO A 206 -0.70 -3.76 -15.53
N LYS A 207 0.02 -4.45 -16.41
CA LYS A 207 -0.38 -4.75 -17.79
C LYS A 207 -0.74 -6.22 -17.93
N PHE A 208 -1.93 -6.49 -18.46
CA PHE A 208 -2.42 -7.84 -18.71
C PHE A 208 -2.54 -8.09 -20.21
N GLU A 209 -2.10 -9.26 -20.66
CA GLU A 209 -2.35 -9.77 -22.00
C GLU A 209 -3.01 -11.13 -21.90
N ARG A 210 -4.14 -11.32 -22.60
CA ARG A 210 -4.92 -12.56 -22.57
C ARG A 210 -5.24 -13.07 -21.15
N GLY A 211 -5.44 -12.14 -20.21
CA GLY A 211 -5.75 -12.43 -18.81
C GLY A 211 -4.55 -12.73 -17.90
N ALA A 212 -3.33 -12.81 -18.45
CA ALA A 212 -2.10 -13.02 -17.67
C ALA A 212 -1.37 -11.69 -17.43
N LEU A 213 -0.78 -11.51 -16.23
CA LEU A 213 0.10 -10.38 -15.96
C LEU A 213 1.38 -10.56 -16.77
N VAL A 214 1.72 -9.56 -17.60
CA VAL A 214 2.91 -9.62 -18.46
C VAL A 214 3.95 -8.56 -18.13
N ASP A 215 3.56 -7.42 -17.56
CA ASP A 215 4.45 -6.30 -17.27
C ASP A 215 3.77 -5.26 -16.35
N PHE A 216 4.49 -4.19 -15.98
CA PHE A 216 3.96 -3.00 -15.32
C PHE A 216 4.28 -1.72 -16.12
N SER A 217 3.33 -0.79 -16.18
CA SER A 217 3.48 0.46 -16.94
C SER A 217 4.25 1.56 -16.20
N GLY A 218 4.47 2.70 -16.86
CA GLY A 218 4.99 3.92 -16.24
C GLY A 218 3.95 4.70 -15.42
N ASN A 219 2.67 4.29 -15.44
CA ASN A 219 1.60 4.96 -14.72
C ASN A 219 1.46 4.39 -13.31
N GLY A 220 1.05 5.22 -12.35
CA GLY A 220 0.82 4.80 -10.97
C GLY A 220 -0.47 4.04 -10.76
N ALA A 221 -0.44 3.10 -9.82
CA ALA A 221 -1.57 2.43 -9.22
C ALA A 221 -1.72 2.87 -7.75
N VAL A 222 -2.91 2.65 -7.20
CA VAL A 222 -3.25 3.03 -5.82
C VAL A 222 -2.61 2.06 -4.81
N ASN A 223 -2.51 0.79 -5.18
CA ASN A 223 -2.03 -0.28 -4.31
C ASN A 223 -0.67 -0.79 -4.78
N LEU A 224 0.12 -1.32 -3.85
CA LEU A 224 1.32 -2.10 -4.18
C LEU A 224 0.92 -3.45 -4.75
N SER A 225 1.52 -3.78 -5.89
CA SER A 225 1.61 -5.13 -6.42
C SER A 225 2.92 -5.75 -5.97
N TYR A 226 2.89 -7.06 -5.69
CA TYR A 226 4.04 -7.81 -5.22
C TYR A 226 4.32 -8.98 -6.15
N GLY A 227 5.56 -9.45 -6.16
CA GLY A 227 5.91 -10.64 -6.91
C GLY A 227 7.39 -10.95 -6.94
N ILE A 228 7.72 -11.96 -7.71
CA ILE A 228 9.10 -12.39 -7.95
C ILE A 228 9.34 -12.34 -9.45
N CYS A 229 10.41 -11.66 -9.86
CA CYS A 229 10.95 -11.82 -11.20
C CYS A 229 12.14 -12.77 -11.14
N GLU A 230 12.08 -13.86 -11.89
CA GLU A 230 13.23 -14.76 -12.07
C GLU A 230 14.05 -14.26 -13.25
N VAL A 231 15.29 -13.87 -13.00
CA VAL A 231 16.20 -13.33 -14.01
C VAL A 231 17.28 -14.35 -14.34
N ILE A 232 17.45 -14.67 -15.62
CA ILE A 232 18.56 -15.50 -16.08
C ILE A 232 19.82 -14.64 -16.17
N VAL A 233 20.88 -15.07 -15.48
CA VAL A 233 22.22 -14.48 -15.52
C VAL A 233 23.16 -15.44 -16.25
N PRO A 234 23.56 -15.16 -17.50
CA PRO A 234 24.35 -16.12 -18.29
C PRO A 234 25.76 -16.30 -17.74
N GLU A 235 26.39 -17.46 -17.99
CA GLU A 235 27.77 -17.76 -17.55
C GLU A 235 28.80 -16.73 -18.08
N GLY A 236 28.54 -16.11 -19.23
CA GLY A 236 29.38 -15.05 -19.82
C GLY A 236 29.06 -13.62 -19.34
N HIS A 237 28.26 -13.45 -18.28
CA HIS A 237 27.93 -12.16 -17.69
C HIS A 237 29.19 -11.40 -17.24
N ARG A 238 29.16 -10.08 -17.35
CA ARG A 238 30.26 -9.18 -16.94
C ARG A 238 29.74 -8.22 -15.88
N ILE A 239 30.49 -8.13 -14.77
CA ILE A 239 30.20 -7.21 -13.66
C ILE A 239 29.92 -5.80 -14.21
N GLY A 240 28.81 -5.21 -13.76
CA GLY A 240 28.34 -3.87 -14.14
C GLY A 240 27.58 -3.77 -15.47
N SER A 241 27.41 -4.88 -16.20
CA SER A 241 26.78 -4.89 -17.52
C SER A 241 25.38 -5.53 -17.51
N LEU A 242 24.47 -5.07 -18.36
CA LEU A 242 23.25 -5.84 -18.69
C LEU A 242 23.46 -6.72 -19.94
N GLY A 243 24.69 -6.79 -20.44
CA GLY A 243 25.10 -7.51 -21.65
C GLY A 243 25.42 -6.58 -22.82
N SER A 244 25.95 -7.17 -23.89
CA SER A 244 26.48 -6.43 -25.05
C SER A 244 25.42 -6.04 -26.08
N PRO A 245 25.61 -4.92 -26.81
CA PRO A 245 24.72 -4.52 -27.91
C PRO A 245 24.59 -5.59 -29.00
N MET A 246 23.46 -5.59 -29.72
CA MET A 246 23.10 -6.63 -30.70
C MET A 246 24.21 -6.88 -31.74
N TRP A 247 24.86 -5.83 -32.24
CA TRP A 247 25.90 -5.92 -33.28
C TRP A 247 27.17 -6.67 -32.81
N LYS A 248 27.59 -6.51 -31.54
CA LYS A 248 28.74 -7.25 -30.99
C LYS A 248 28.44 -8.74 -30.80
N ARG A 249 27.17 -9.10 -30.68
CA ARG A 249 26.70 -10.48 -30.45
C ARG A 249 26.47 -11.28 -31.74
N LEU A 250 26.16 -10.60 -32.84
CA LEU A 250 26.18 -11.21 -34.17
C LEU A 250 27.60 -11.70 -34.56
N LEU A 251 28.62 -11.05 -34.01
CA LEU A 251 30.04 -11.40 -34.20
C LEU A 251 30.51 -12.50 -33.24
N ASN A 252 30.08 -12.43 -31.97
CA ASN A 252 30.47 -13.38 -30.92
C ASN A 252 29.26 -14.22 -30.51
N ARG A 253 29.22 -15.50 -30.89
CA ARG A 253 28.14 -16.49 -30.66
C ARG A 253 27.75 -16.77 -29.18
N GLN A 254 28.10 -15.90 -28.23
CA GLN A 254 27.79 -16.02 -26.81
C GLN A 254 26.83 -14.89 -26.37
N ASP A 255 25.70 -15.26 -25.74
CA ASP A 255 24.77 -14.28 -25.15
C ASP A 255 25.17 -14.01 -23.69
N ASN A 256 25.45 -12.76 -23.38
CA ASN A 256 25.85 -12.29 -22.05
C ASN A 256 24.80 -11.36 -21.41
N ARG A 257 23.58 -11.32 -21.96
CA ARG A 257 22.51 -10.47 -21.43
C ARG A 257 21.72 -11.13 -20.32
N LEU A 258 21.41 -10.33 -19.31
CA LEU A 258 20.38 -10.69 -18.35
C LEU A 258 19.01 -10.64 -19.05
N ARG A 259 18.12 -11.56 -18.70
CA ARG A 259 16.75 -11.59 -19.22
C ARG A 259 15.79 -12.05 -18.13
N ILE A 260 14.62 -11.42 -18.05
CA ILE A 260 13.53 -11.91 -17.22
C ILE A 260 13.00 -13.19 -17.89
N ASP A 261 12.96 -14.28 -17.13
CA ASP A 261 12.40 -15.54 -17.58
C ASP A 261 10.94 -15.68 -17.12
N ASN A 262 10.68 -15.34 -15.85
CA ASN A 262 9.34 -15.40 -15.27
C ASN A 262 9.00 -14.12 -14.50
N LEU A 263 7.75 -13.67 -14.62
CA LEU A 263 7.11 -12.67 -13.76
C LEU A 263 6.00 -13.36 -12.98
N ILE A 264 6.23 -13.56 -11.68
CA ILE A 264 5.31 -14.28 -10.79
C ILE A 264 4.62 -13.26 -9.90
N ALA A 265 3.36 -12.95 -10.21
CA ALA A 265 2.52 -12.10 -9.36
C ALA A 265 2.19 -12.84 -8.07
N LEU A 266 2.43 -12.22 -6.92
CA LEU A 266 2.08 -12.76 -5.62
C LEU A 266 1.12 -11.81 -4.92
N ASN A 267 0.16 -12.39 -4.19
CA ASN A 267 -0.53 -11.60 -3.19
C ASN A 267 0.46 -11.18 -2.09
N ARG A 268 0.08 -10.17 -1.30
CA ARG A 268 0.93 -9.62 -0.24
C ARG A 268 1.43 -10.70 0.73
N GLU A 269 0.59 -11.66 1.08
CA GLU A 269 0.89 -12.67 2.10
C GLU A 269 1.94 -13.67 1.63
N LEU A 270 1.78 -14.19 0.41
CA LEU A 270 2.70 -15.12 -0.24
C LEU A 270 4.06 -14.45 -0.51
N PHE A 271 4.05 -13.18 -0.92
CA PHE A 271 5.28 -12.42 -1.15
C PHE A 271 6.11 -12.33 0.13
N TRP A 272 5.52 -11.89 1.25
CA TRP A 272 6.26 -11.73 2.50
C TRP A 272 6.66 -13.07 3.13
N ASP A 273 5.91 -14.15 2.87
CA ASP A 273 6.32 -15.50 3.28
C ASP A 273 7.57 -15.98 2.52
N ALA A 274 7.62 -15.69 1.22
CA ALA A 274 8.80 -15.94 0.39
C ALA A 274 10.01 -15.15 0.90
N VAL A 275 9.84 -13.84 1.14
CA VAL A 275 10.91 -12.97 1.68
C VAL A 275 11.41 -13.49 3.03
N LYS A 276 10.53 -13.89 3.94
CA LYS A 276 10.90 -14.44 5.25
C LYS A 276 11.67 -15.75 5.13
N THR A 277 11.21 -16.66 4.27
CA THR A 277 11.87 -17.95 4.00
C THR A 277 13.29 -17.77 3.48
N VAL A 278 13.48 -16.75 2.64
CA VAL A 278 14.75 -16.41 2.01
C VAL A 278 15.67 -15.72 3.01
N ALA A 279 15.15 -14.76 3.79
CA ALA A 279 15.90 -14.08 4.84
C ALA A 279 16.38 -15.03 5.95
N ALA A 280 15.61 -16.06 6.30
CA ALA A 280 16.03 -17.09 7.25
C ALA A 280 17.24 -17.92 6.78
N LYS A 281 17.52 -17.92 5.47
CA LYS A 281 18.67 -18.61 4.86
C LYS A 281 19.87 -17.68 4.65
N MET A 282 19.70 -16.37 4.83
CA MET A 282 20.79 -15.40 4.69
C MET A 282 21.77 -15.51 5.86
N ARG A 283 23.07 -15.39 5.55
CA ARG A 283 24.10 -15.26 6.58
C ARG A 283 24.00 -13.86 7.20
N ILE A 284 24.41 -13.69 8.46
CA ILE A 284 24.38 -12.39 9.17
C ILE A 284 25.11 -11.27 8.39
N ALA A 285 26.12 -11.61 7.58
CA ALA A 285 26.83 -10.66 6.71
C ALA A 285 26.03 -10.25 5.45
N GLU A 286 25.16 -11.13 4.95
CA GLU A 286 24.30 -10.93 3.78
C GLU A 286 22.98 -10.31 4.23
N ARG A 287 23.03 -9.05 4.67
CA ARG A 287 21.80 -8.34 5.06
C ARG A 287 20.86 -8.22 3.84
N PRO A 288 19.53 -8.35 4.06
CA PRO A 288 18.56 -8.10 3.01
C PRO A 288 18.82 -6.74 2.37
N THR A 289 18.85 -6.71 1.04
CA THR A 289 19.19 -5.52 0.28
C THR A 289 18.03 -5.17 -0.64
N VAL A 290 17.60 -3.90 -0.63
CA VAL A 290 16.54 -3.38 -1.49
C VAL A 290 17.13 -2.36 -2.44
N PHE A 291 16.87 -2.52 -3.73
CA PHE A 291 17.18 -1.54 -4.76
C PHE A 291 15.96 -0.65 -5.04
N VAL A 292 16.20 0.66 -5.15
CA VAL A 292 15.22 1.66 -5.59
C VAL A 292 15.76 2.32 -6.86
N HIS A 293 15.10 2.07 -7.98
CA HIS A 293 15.59 2.57 -9.27
C HIS A 293 15.42 4.09 -9.42
N GLY A 294 16.11 4.66 -10.40
CA GLY A 294 16.06 6.09 -10.71
C GLY A 294 15.01 6.47 -11.75
N TYR A 295 15.11 7.71 -12.21
CA TYR A 295 14.30 8.25 -13.30
C TYR A 295 14.52 7.48 -14.62
N ASN A 296 13.59 7.64 -15.57
CA ASN A 296 13.67 7.07 -16.91
C ASN A 296 13.85 5.55 -16.94
N SER A 297 13.24 4.83 -15.99
CA SER A 297 13.39 3.37 -15.88
C SER A 297 12.04 2.69 -16.10
N THR A 298 11.97 1.76 -17.05
CA THR A 298 10.81 0.85 -17.14
C THR A 298 10.84 -0.16 -15.99
N PHE A 299 9.74 -0.88 -15.77
CA PHE A 299 9.72 -1.95 -14.77
C PHE A 299 10.76 -3.04 -15.08
N GLN A 300 10.85 -3.45 -16.35
CA GLN A 300 11.83 -4.45 -16.78
C GLN A 300 13.27 -3.98 -16.59
N ASP A 301 13.58 -2.72 -16.92
CA ASP A 301 14.91 -2.14 -16.69
C ASP A 301 15.27 -2.16 -15.20
N ALA A 302 14.32 -1.80 -14.34
CA ALA A 302 14.51 -1.81 -12.89
C ALA A 302 14.79 -3.22 -12.36
N VAL A 303 14.06 -4.23 -12.84
CA VAL A 303 14.26 -5.65 -12.50
C VAL A 303 15.63 -6.15 -12.94
N LEU A 304 16.00 -5.91 -14.21
CA LEU A 304 17.29 -6.34 -14.74
C LEU A 304 18.46 -5.67 -14.01
N ARG A 305 18.32 -4.38 -13.67
CA ARG A 305 19.32 -3.66 -12.87
C ARG A 305 19.41 -4.17 -11.45
N ALA A 306 18.28 -4.46 -10.80
CA ALA A 306 18.29 -5.06 -9.46
C ALA A 306 19.04 -6.41 -9.49
N ALA A 307 18.68 -7.29 -10.43
CA ALA A 307 19.34 -8.59 -10.59
C ALA A 307 20.85 -8.45 -10.84
N GLN A 308 21.26 -7.54 -11.73
CA GLN A 308 22.67 -7.26 -11.99
C GLN A 308 23.41 -6.82 -10.73
N ILE A 309 22.86 -5.85 -9.98
CA ILE A 309 23.48 -5.37 -8.73
C ILE A 309 23.58 -6.51 -7.72
N GLY A 310 22.49 -7.24 -7.48
CA GLY A 310 22.45 -8.29 -6.48
C GLY A 310 23.41 -9.45 -6.79
N TYR A 311 23.41 -9.89 -8.05
CA TYR A 311 24.32 -10.93 -8.52
C TYR A 311 25.79 -10.50 -8.43
N ASP A 312 26.12 -9.28 -8.89
CA ASP A 312 27.49 -8.77 -8.89
C ASP A 312 28.04 -8.52 -7.48
N LEU A 313 27.17 -8.19 -6.52
CA LEU A 313 27.52 -8.08 -5.10
C LEU A 313 27.61 -9.44 -4.40
N GLY A 314 27.28 -10.54 -5.07
CA GLY A 314 27.32 -11.89 -4.51
C GLY A 314 26.20 -12.17 -3.50
N LEU A 315 25.05 -11.49 -3.59
CA LEU A 315 23.91 -11.74 -2.71
C LEU A 315 23.25 -13.09 -3.07
N GLY A 316 23.56 -14.15 -2.33
CA GLY A 316 23.18 -15.52 -2.71
C GLY A 316 21.67 -15.82 -2.69
N GLN A 317 20.88 -15.03 -1.97
CA GLN A 317 19.46 -15.27 -1.73
C GLN A 317 18.53 -14.33 -2.53
N GLY A 318 19.07 -13.56 -3.48
CA GLY A 318 18.29 -12.61 -4.27
C GLY A 318 18.30 -11.19 -3.69
N ILE A 319 17.56 -10.29 -4.34
CA ILE A 319 17.51 -8.86 -3.97
C ILE A 319 16.07 -8.33 -3.96
N GLY A 320 15.76 -7.42 -3.05
CA GLY A 320 14.53 -6.66 -3.08
C GLY A 320 14.56 -5.55 -4.13
N LEU A 321 13.42 -5.24 -4.73
CA LEU A 321 13.24 -4.11 -5.63
C LEU A 321 11.99 -3.33 -5.22
N PHE A 322 12.11 -2.01 -5.06
CA PHE A 322 10.96 -1.12 -5.08
C PHE A 322 10.90 -0.38 -6.41
N SER A 323 9.83 -0.58 -7.17
CA SER A 323 9.63 0.06 -8.47
C SER A 323 8.52 1.10 -8.42
N TRP A 324 8.90 2.37 -8.48
CA TRP A 324 7.95 3.49 -8.53
C TRP A 324 7.63 3.87 -9.99
N PRO A 325 6.51 4.55 -10.28
CA PRO A 325 6.07 4.80 -11.65
C PRO A 325 6.95 5.86 -12.32
N SER A 326 7.96 5.40 -13.04
CA SER A 326 8.77 6.22 -13.96
C SER A 326 8.41 5.88 -15.40
N LYS A 327 8.26 6.91 -16.23
CA LYS A 327 7.74 6.76 -17.60
C LYS A 327 8.75 6.33 -18.66
N GLY A 328 10.03 6.16 -18.30
CA GLY A 328 11.03 5.68 -19.27
C GLY A 328 11.25 6.61 -20.47
N SER A 329 10.87 7.90 -20.35
CA SER A 329 11.14 8.95 -21.34
C SER A 329 11.67 10.24 -20.69
N LEU A 330 12.61 10.92 -21.38
CA LEU A 330 13.25 12.19 -21.00
C LEU A 330 12.30 13.41 -20.94
N PHE A 331 11.14 13.34 -21.61
CA PHE A 331 10.25 14.50 -21.78
C PHE A 331 9.27 14.73 -20.61
N GLU A 332 9.21 13.82 -19.62
CA GLU A 332 8.19 13.82 -18.56
C GLU A 332 8.76 13.95 -17.13
N TYR A 333 9.87 14.66 -16.99
CA TYR A 333 10.64 14.78 -15.74
C TYR A 333 9.82 15.27 -14.53
N SER A 334 8.92 16.25 -14.69
CA SER A 334 8.12 16.81 -13.59
C SER A 334 7.00 15.88 -13.11
N ALA A 335 6.45 15.06 -14.00
CA ALA A 335 5.44 14.05 -13.64
C ALA A 335 6.08 12.89 -12.86
N ASP A 336 7.29 12.48 -13.27
CA ASP A 336 8.07 11.45 -12.58
C ASP A 336 8.53 11.93 -11.18
N GLU A 337 8.85 13.21 -11.01
CA GLU A 337 9.16 13.78 -9.69
C GLU A 337 7.96 13.71 -8.72
N ALA A 338 6.77 14.08 -9.20
CA ALA A 338 5.54 13.97 -8.41
C ALA A 338 5.19 12.50 -8.10
N ALA A 339 5.45 11.58 -9.03
CA ALA A 339 5.24 10.15 -8.83
C ALA A 339 6.22 9.56 -7.80
N ALA A 340 7.49 9.93 -7.84
CA ALA A 340 8.49 9.54 -6.85
C ALA A 340 8.10 10.04 -5.45
N GLU A 341 7.71 11.31 -5.32
CA GLU A 341 7.24 11.88 -4.05
C GLU A 341 5.95 11.23 -3.54
N ALA A 342 5.01 10.89 -4.42
CA ALA A 342 3.80 10.18 -4.02
C ALA A 342 4.11 8.75 -3.53
N SER A 343 5.17 8.13 -4.06
CA SER A 343 5.55 6.75 -3.77
C SER A 343 6.28 6.59 -2.43
N LYS A 344 6.73 7.68 -1.79
CA LYS A 344 7.53 7.63 -0.57
C LYS A 344 6.83 6.93 0.61
N TYR A 345 5.52 7.10 0.76
CA TYR A 345 4.74 6.43 1.80
C TYR A 345 4.70 4.91 1.57
N LEU A 346 4.52 4.51 0.30
CA LEU A 346 4.50 3.09 -0.08
C LEU A 346 5.89 2.46 0.04
N LEU A 347 6.95 3.21 -0.26
CA LEU A 347 8.32 2.78 -0.03
C LEU A 347 8.63 2.66 1.47
N ALA A 348 8.18 3.61 2.30
CA ALA A 348 8.33 3.54 3.75
C ALA A 348 7.68 2.27 4.31
N ASP A 349 6.43 2.00 3.94
CA ASP A 349 5.72 0.78 4.34
C ASP A 349 6.42 -0.49 3.84
N PHE A 350 6.94 -0.47 2.60
CA PHE A 350 7.67 -1.59 2.03
C PHE A 350 8.97 -1.88 2.79
N LEU A 351 9.75 -0.85 3.13
CA LEU A 351 11.01 -0.98 3.88
C LEU A 351 10.77 -1.42 5.32
N GLU A 352 9.77 -0.84 6.01
CA GLU A 352 9.38 -1.24 7.36
C GLU A 352 9.00 -2.73 7.39
N GLN A 353 8.17 -3.17 6.44
CA GLN A 353 7.76 -4.57 6.33
C GLN A 353 8.95 -5.49 6.02
N PHE A 354 9.90 -5.05 5.19
CA PHE A 354 11.13 -5.80 4.92
C PHE A 354 11.97 -6.02 6.17
N VAL A 355 12.10 -5.01 7.04
CA VAL A 355 12.81 -5.13 8.32
C VAL A 355 12.07 -6.08 9.26
N ILE A 356 10.74 -5.94 9.39
CA ILE A 356 9.91 -6.79 10.26
C ILE A 356 9.99 -8.26 9.84
N ASP A 357 9.78 -8.56 8.56
CA ASP A 357 9.65 -9.94 8.10
C ASP A 357 10.98 -10.64 7.84
N SER A 358 12.06 -9.89 7.59
CA SER A 358 13.39 -10.48 7.49
C SER A 358 13.98 -10.91 8.85
N SER A 359 13.41 -10.44 9.97
CA SER A 359 13.93 -10.68 11.33
C SER A 359 15.40 -10.27 11.49
N GLN A 360 15.87 -9.31 10.70
CA GLN A 360 17.23 -8.78 10.74
C GLN A 360 17.25 -7.41 11.43
N ASN A 361 18.35 -7.07 12.09
CA ASN A 361 18.56 -5.75 12.74
C ASN A 361 18.79 -4.61 11.73
N GLY A 362 18.34 -4.75 10.48
CA GLY A 362 18.45 -3.73 9.45
C GLY A 362 18.37 -4.27 8.01
N VAL A 363 18.16 -3.35 7.07
CA VAL A 363 18.10 -3.58 5.62
C VAL A 363 19.10 -2.64 4.93
N ASN A 364 19.83 -3.13 3.94
CA ASN A 364 20.64 -2.27 3.07
C ASN A 364 19.73 -1.68 1.99
N VAL A 365 19.85 -0.39 1.69
CA VAL A 365 19.10 0.23 0.60
C VAL A 365 20.06 0.87 -0.39
N ILE A 366 19.97 0.46 -1.65
CA ILE A 366 20.70 1.07 -2.77
C ILE A 366 19.69 1.89 -3.56
N SER A 367 19.95 3.18 -3.74
CA SER A 367 19.05 4.06 -4.49
C SER A 367 19.81 4.85 -5.54
N HIS A 368 19.16 5.17 -6.65
CA HIS A 368 19.79 5.86 -7.77
C HIS A 368 18.97 7.08 -8.24
N SER A 369 19.64 8.20 -8.54
CA SER A 369 19.04 9.41 -9.13
C SER A 369 17.75 9.86 -8.39
N MET A 370 16.63 10.03 -9.09
CA MET A 370 15.35 10.43 -8.50
C MET A 370 14.77 9.39 -7.51
N GLY A 371 15.23 8.14 -7.55
CA GLY A 371 14.96 7.17 -6.50
C GLY A 371 15.51 7.59 -5.14
N CYS A 372 16.61 8.38 -5.10
CA CYS A 372 17.17 8.89 -3.85
C CYS A 372 16.20 9.85 -3.16
N ARG A 373 15.42 10.62 -3.93
CA ARG A 373 14.38 11.50 -3.40
C ARG A 373 13.23 10.70 -2.79
N CYS A 374 12.76 9.68 -3.51
CA CYS A 374 11.74 8.75 -3.00
C CYS A 374 12.20 8.10 -1.69
N LEU A 375 13.46 7.64 -1.63
CA LEU A 375 14.04 7.06 -0.42
C LEU A 375 14.16 8.07 0.72
N LEU A 376 14.68 9.28 0.46
CA LEU A 376 14.79 10.32 1.48
C LEU A 376 13.43 10.64 2.08
N GLY A 377 12.41 10.84 1.24
CA GLY A 377 11.05 11.06 1.70
C GLY A 377 10.48 9.86 2.49
N ALA A 378 10.83 8.63 2.13
CA ALA A 378 10.40 7.45 2.88
C ALA A 378 11.06 7.40 4.27
N LEU A 379 12.34 7.74 4.36
CA LEU A 379 13.06 7.82 5.64
C LEU A 379 12.53 8.96 6.52
N GLU A 380 12.16 10.10 5.95
CA GLU A 380 11.47 11.17 6.69
C GLU A 380 10.12 10.69 7.26
N VAL A 381 9.33 9.95 6.47
CA VAL A 381 8.06 9.36 6.94
C VAL A 381 8.30 8.42 8.11
N LEU A 382 9.32 7.57 8.05
CA LEU A 382 9.66 6.62 9.11
C LEU A 382 10.20 7.34 10.37
N ALA A 383 11.12 8.30 10.20
CA ALA A 383 11.77 9.01 11.30
C ALA A 383 10.78 9.84 12.13
N ASN A 384 9.76 10.42 11.49
CA ASN A 384 8.76 11.24 12.18
C ASN A 384 7.60 10.40 12.75
N GLY A 385 7.69 9.06 12.72
CA GLY A 385 6.61 8.17 13.19
C GLY A 385 5.33 8.38 12.39
N ARG A 386 5.46 8.63 11.08
CA ARG A 386 4.38 9.03 10.16
C ARG A 386 3.67 10.34 10.54
N LYS A 387 4.18 11.13 11.49
CA LYS A 387 3.73 12.50 11.75
C LYS A 387 4.33 13.43 10.68
N ARG A 388 3.55 14.39 10.17
CA ARG A 388 4.03 15.35 9.16
C ARG A 388 4.94 16.38 9.81
N VAL A 389 6.12 16.64 9.20
CA VAL A 389 6.93 17.87 9.42
C VAL A 389 6.32 19.00 8.61
#